data_AF-A0A3D3ZQK2-F1
#
_entry.id   AF-A0A3D3ZQK2-F1
#
_cell.length_a   1.000
_cell.length_b   1.000
_cell.length_c   1.000
_cell.angle_alpha   90.00
_cell.angle_beta   90.00
_cell.angle_gamma   90.00
#
_symmetry.space_group_name_H-M   'P 1'
#
loop_
_entity.id
_entity.type
_entity.pdbx_description
1 polymer ?
#
loop_
_entity_poly.entity_id
_entity_poly.type
_entity_poly.pdbx_seq_one_letter_code
_entity_poly.pdbx_strand_id
1 'polypeptide(L)'
;PDAKYSDNKNALRTSKMPRYVDHNQITLREMHRQVGPLQLDEEGIARRGLLIRHLVMPEDIAGTREVLRWIAEELGPGTPVSLMDQYFPAWKAVNDPVLNRRLTWTEYSAAIDALEEFQLDAGYVQEDLM
;
A
#
# COMPACT_ATOMS: atom_id res chain seq x y z
N PRO A 1 -6.89 -4.91 4.43
CA PRO A 1 -5.67 -5.77 4.46
C PRO A 1 -4.46 -4.97 3.99
N ASP A 2 -3.23 -5.46 4.18
CA ASP A 2 -2.01 -4.76 3.73
C ASP A 2 -1.48 -5.33 2.41
N ALA A 3 -1.10 -4.45 1.50
CA ALA A 3 -0.29 -4.77 0.32
C ALA A 3 1.03 -4.02 0.46
N LYS A 4 2.08 -4.64 1.01
CA LYS A 4 3.28 -3.90 1.45
C LYS A 4 4.40 -3.83 0.41
N TYR A 5 4.56 -4.88 -0.39
CA TYR A 5 5.69 -5.01 -1.30
C TYR A 5 5.21 -5.47 -2.68
N SER A 6 5.84 -4.97 -3.74
CA SER A 6 5.71 -5.50 -5.10
C SER A 6 6.80 -6.51 -5.46
N ASP A 7 7.88 -6.62 -4.67
CA ASP A 7 8.99 -7.54 -4.91
C ASP A 7 9.29 -8.46 -3.70
N ASN A 8 9.45 -9.75 -3.99
CA ASN A 8 9.78 -10.78 -3.01
C ASN A 8 11.19 -10.61 -2.42
N LYS A 9 12.15 -10.02 -3.15
CA LYS A 9 13.51 -9.79 -2.60
C LYS A 9 13.45 -8.70 -1.54
N ASN A 10 12.72 -7.60 -1.78
CA ASN A 10 12.51 -6.56 -0.78
C ASN A 10 11.72 -7.07 0.43
N ALA A 11 10.66 -7.86 0.24
CA ALA A 11 9.93 -8.48 1.34
C ALA A 11 10.80 -9.42 2.19
N LEU A 12 11.66 -10.22 1.55
CA LEU A 12 12.61 -11.08 2.23
C LEU A 12 13.70 -10.28 2.95
N ARG A 13 14.26 -9.25 2.33
CA ARG A 13 15.30 -8.41 2.93
C ARG A 13 14.79 -7.75 4.22
N THR A 14 13.63 -7.11 4.13
CA THR A 14 13.11 -6.20 5.15
C THR A 14 12.27 -6.89 6.23
N SER A 15 11.39 -7.81 5.82
CA SER A 15 10.44 -8.49 6.71
C SER A 15 10.72 -9.99 6.87
N LYS A 16 11.79 -10.52 6.25
CA LYS A 16 12.13 -11.95 6.28
C LYS A 16 11.02 -12.84 5.73
N MET A 17 10.19 -12.32 4.84
CA MET A 17 9.05 -13.03 4.28
C MET A 17 9.33 -13.49 2.84
N PRO A 18 9.71 -14.76 2.62
CA PRO A 18 9.87 -15.29 1.27
C PRO A 18 8.51 -15.42 0.58
N ARG A 19 8.48 -15.19 -0.73
CA ARG A 19 7.28 -15.34 -1.57
C ARG A 19 6.06 -14.52 -1.10
N TYR A 20 6.31 -13.42 -0.39
CA TYR A 20 5.28 -12.53 0.12
C TYR A 20 4.30 -12.09 -0.97
N VAL A 21 4.81 -11.59 -2.11
CA VAL A 21 4.01 -11.02 -3.19
C VAL A 21 3.08 -12.07 -3.77
N ASP A 22 3.61 -13.26 -4.08
CA ASP A 22 2.85 -14.40 -4.61
C ASP A 22 1.61 -14.69 -3.73
N HIS A 23 1.82 -14.79 -2.42
CA HIS A 23 0.77 -15.12 -1.46
C HIS A 23 -0.16 -13.95 -1.16
N ASN A 24 0.39 -12.73 -1.06
CA ASN A 24 -0.37 -11.52 -0.79
C ASN A 24 -1.38 -11.24 -1.90
N GLN A 25 -0.94 -11.28 -3.16
CA GLN A 25 -1.80 -11.02 -4.32
C GLN A 25 -2.90 -12.07 -4.51
N ILE A 26 -2.62 -13.36 -4.26
CA ILE A 26 -3.65 -14.41 -4.22
C ILE A 26 -4.67 -14.12 -3.12
N THR A 27 -4.20 -13.74 -1.94
CA THR A 27 -5.05 -13.46 -0.79
C THR A 27 -5.93 -12.24 -1.01
N LEU A 28 -5.39 -11.16 -1.57
CA LEU A 28 -6.14 -9.93 -1.85
C LEU A 28 -7.23 -10.16 -2.89
N ARG A 29 -6.95 -10.93 -3.96
CA ARG A 29 -7.97 -11.34 -4.93
C ARG A 29 -9.09 -12.15 -4.28
N GLU A 30 -8.74 -13.10 -3.42
CA GLU A 30 -9.74 -13.92 -2.75
C GLU A 30 -10.57 -13.10 -1.75
N MET A 31 -9.94 -12.21 -0.98
CA MET A 31 -10.65 -11.28 -0.10
C MET A 31 -11.62 -10.41 -0.90
N HIS A 32 -11.15 -9.80 -1.98
CA HIS A 32 -11.99 -8.98 -2.86
C HIS A 32 -13.17 -9.77 -3.44
N ARG A 33 -12.93 -11.02 -3.90
CA ARG A 33 -13.99 -11.92 -4.39
C ARG A 33 -15.06 -12.20 -3.33
N GLN A 34 -14.68 -12.34 -2.06
CA GLN A 34 -15.60 -12.66 -0.97
C GLN A 34 -16.44 -11.45 -0.53
N VAL A 35 -15.81 -10.28 -0.34
CA VAL A 35 -16.49 -9.11 0.25
C VAL A 35 -16.98 -8.11 -0.80
N GLY A 36 -16.40 -8.09 -1.99
CA GLY A 36 -16.69 -7.13 -3.05
C GLY A 36 -16.11 -5.73 -2.80
N PRO A 37 -16.54 -4.72 -3.57
CA PRO A 37 -16.14 -3.33 -3.38
C PRO A 37 -16.61 -2.78 -2.04
N LEU A 38 -15.97 -1.71 -1.57
CA LEU A 38 -16.34 -1.02 -0.33
C LEU A 38 -17.73 -0.40 -0.45
N GLN A 39 -18.57 -0.71 0.53
CA GLN A 39 -19.93 -0.20 0.69
C GLN A 39 -19.98 0.60 1.98
N LEU A 40 -20.37 1.86 1.85
CA LEU A 40 -20.60 2.77 2.97
C LEU A 40 -22.11 2.87 3.23
N ASP A 41 -22.50 3.15 4.46
CA ASP A 41 -23.88 3.57 4.77
C ASP A 41 -24.09 5.08 4.53
N GLU A 42 -25.28 5.57 4.87
CA GLU A 42 -25.68 6.98 4.70
C GLU A 42 -24.83 7.95 5.54
N GLU A 43 -24.16 7.46 6.59
CA GLU A 43 -23.26 8.24 7.44
C GLU A 43 -21.78 8.14 6.98
N GLY A 44 -21.52 7.41 5.89
CA GLY A 44 -20.17 7.19 5.38
C GLY A 44 -19.39 6.09 6.10
N ILE A 45 -20.03 5.28 6.94
CA ILE A 45 -19.38 4.20 7.69
C ILE A 45 -19.31 2.94 6.82
N ALA A 46 -18.12 2.34 6.73
CA ALA A 46 -17.92 1.10 6.01
C ALA A 46 -18.73 -0.06 6.61
N ARG A 47 -19.65 -0.63 5.81
CA ARG A 47 -20.47 -1.78 6.17
C ARG A 47 -19.94 -3.11 5.63
N ARG A 48 -19.31 -3.06 4.45
CA ARG A 48 -18.78 -4.24 3.76
C ARG A 48 -17.72 -3.83 2.75
N GLY A 49 -16.82 -4.73 2.41
CA GLY A 49 -15.88 -4.58 1.30
C GLY A 49 -14.44 -4.43 1.77
N LEU A 50 -13.58 -3.93 0.89
CA LEU A 50 -12.13 -3.91 1.11
C LEU A 50 -11.59 -2.49 1.10
N LEU A 51 -10.78 -2.16 2.12
CA LEU A 51 -9.85 -1.04 2.12
C LEU A 51 -8.44 -1.62 2.23
N ILE A 52 -7.66 -1.48 1.16
CA ILE A 52 -6.28 -1.97 1.12
C ILE A 52 -5.38 -0.88 1.67
N ARG A 53 -4.50 -1.22 2.60
CA ARG A 53 -3.51 -0.27 3.14
C ARG A 53 -2.17 -0.51 2.46
N HIS A 54 -1.53 0.57 2.06
CA HIS A 54 -0.19 0.55 1.47
C HIS A 54 0.71 1.52 2.22
N LEU A 55 1.77 1.02 2.82
CA LEU A 55 2.77 1.84 3.52
C LEU A 55 3.87 2.21 2.53
N VAL A 56 4.01 3.49 2.22
CA VAL A 56 5.10 4.01 1.40
C VAL A 56 6.39 3.94 2.22
N MET A 57 7.48 3.51 1.59
CA MET A 57 8.76 3.27 2.26
C MET A 57 9.91 4.03 1.57
N PRO A 58 10.96 4.43 2.33
CA PRO A 58 12.15 5.07 1.78
C PRO A 58 12.76 4.31 0.60
N GLU A 59 13.30 5.05 -0.37
CA GLU A 59 13.96 4.55 -1.59
C GLU A 59 13.09 3.56 -2.38
N ASP A 60 11.76 3.75 -2.33
CA ASP A 60 10.75 2.90 -2.96
C ASP A 60 10.93 1.40 -2.68
N ILE A 61 11.37 1.05 -1.48
CA ILE A 61 11.56 -0.36 -1.08
C ILE A 61 10.25 -1.16 -1.12
N ALA A 62 9.11 -0.48 -0.94
CA ALA A 62 7.79 -1.06 -1.10
C ALA A 62 7.45 -1.36 -2.58
N GLY A 63 8.07 -0.67 -3.54
CA GLY A 63 7.70 -0.68 -4.95
C GLY A 63 6.25 -0.22 -5.11
N THR A 64 5.99 0.98 -4.59
CA THR A 64 4.67 1.55 -4.35
C THR A 64 3.87 1.60 -5.64
N ARG A 65 4.51 2.09 -6.69
CA ARG A 65 3.91 2.20 -8.01
C ARG A 65 3.42 0.86 -8.53
N GLU A 66 4.23 -0.19 -8.43
CA GLU A 66 3.85 -1.52 -8.90
C GLU A 66 2.77 -2.16 -8.05
N VAL A 67 2.73 -1.89 -6.73
CA VAL A 67 1.62 -2.31 -5.87
C VAL A 67 0.32 -1.66 -6.33
N LEU A 68 0.32 -0.33 -6.52
CA LEU A 68 -0.87 0.41 -6.95
C LEU A 68 -1.33 -0.02 -8.34
N ARG A 69 -0.41 -0.19 -9.29
CA ARG A 69 -0.72 -0.72 -10.63
C ARG A 69 -1.41 -2.09 -10.53
N TRP A 70 -0.86 -3.01 -9.74
CA TRP A 70 -1.43 -4.34 -9.58
C TRP A 70 -2.84 -4.29 -8.99
N ILE A 71 -3.07 -3.43 -7.99
CA ILE A 71 -4.41 -3.24 -7.40
C ILE A 71 -5.39 -2.75 -8.48
N ALA A 72 -5.03 -1.73 -9.24
CA ALA A 72 -5.90 -1.17 -10.28
C ALA A 72 -6.20 -2.18 -11.39
N GLU A 73 -5.20 -2.94 -11.84
CA GLU A 73 -5.34 -3.93 -12.91
C GLU A 73 -6.14 -5.18 -12.48
N GLU A 74 -5.91 -5.69 -11.27
CA GLU A 74 -6.47 -6.98 -10.84
C GLU A 74 -7.75 -6.87 -10.01
N LEU A 75 -7.89 -5.78 -9.24
CA LEU A 75 -9.06 -5.54 -8.37
C LEU A 75 -9.97 -4.44 -8.92
N GLY A 76 -9.42 -3.58 -9.79
CA GLY A 76 -10.13 -2.49 -10.46
C GLY A 76 -9.78 -1.11 -9.87
N PRO A 77 -9.86 -0.03 -10.68
CA PRO A 77 -9.50 1.33 -10.27
C PRO A 77 -10.40 1.87 -9.13
N GLY A 78 -11.62 1.35 -8.98
CA GLY A 78 -12.50 1.70 -7.86
C GLY A 78 -12.10 1.07 -6.51
N THR A 79 -10.98 0.34 -6.41
CA THR A 79 -10.55 -0.31 -5.18
C THR A 79 -9.98 0.72 -4.20
N PRO A 80 -10.58 0.91 -3.01
CA PRO A 80 -10.08 1.88 -2.04
C PRO A 80 -8.71 1.51 -1.50
N VAL A 81 -7.78 2.47 -1.56
CA VAL A 81 -6.43 2.34 -1.02
C VAL A 81 -6.18 3.41 0.04
N SER A 82 -5.83 2.99 1.25
CA SER A 82 -5.26 3.89 2.25
C SER A 82 -3.75 3.97 2.03
N LEU A 83 -3.30 5.09 1.46
CA LEU A 83 -1.88 5.37 1.22
C LEU A 83 -1.29 6.01 2.49
N MET A 84 -0.31 5.35 3.09
CA MET A 84 0.23 5.72 4.41
C MET A 84 1.69 6.17 4.30
N ASP A 85 2.00 7.32 4.89
CA ASP A 85 3.34 7.91 5.02
C ASP A 85 4.02 7.61 6.37
N GLN A 86 3.34 6.86 7.23
CA GLN A 86 3.67 6.63 8.65
C GLN A 86 4.88 5.72 8.89
N TYR A 87 5.80 5.62 7.92
CA TYR A 87 7.02 4.85 8.09
C TYR A 87 7.95 5.53 9.11
N PHE A 88 8.33 4.78 10.15
CA PHE A 88 9.29 5.22 11.14
C PHE A 88 10.37 4.15 11.39
N PRO A 89 11.66 4.50 11.35
CA PRO A 89 12.75 3.58 11.63
C PRO A 89 12.71 3.11 13.10
N ALA A 90 12.61 1.80 13.31
CA ALA A 90 12.64 1.19 14.63
C ALA A 90 13.48 -0.09 14.67
N TRP A 91 13.95 -0.45 15.86
CA TRP A 91 14.73 -1.67 16.11
C TRP A 91 15.94 -1.80 15.15
N LYS A 92 16.06 -2.85 14.34
CA LYS A 92 17.18 -3.02 13.39
C LYS A 92 17.15 -2.03 12.22
N ALA A 93 15.99 -1.46 11.89
CA ALA A 93 15.89 -0.52 10.79
C ALA A 93 16.73 0.75 11.04
N VAL A 94 16.95 1.13 12.31
CA VAL A 94 17.81 2.29 12.66
C VAL A 94 19.26 2.15 12.20
N ASN A 95 19.71 0.91 11.93
CA ASN A 95 21.06 0.60 11.46
C ASN A 95 21.09 0.23 9.97
N ASP A 96 19.94 0.24 9.28
CA ASP A 96 19.87 -0.06 7.85
C ASP A 96 20.20 1.21 7.04
N PRO A 97 21.07 1.15 6.02
CA PRO A 97 21.52 2.34 5.30
C PRO A 97 20.41 3.05 4.51
N VAL A 98 19.29 2.39 4.25
CA VAL A 98 18.14 2.90 3.49
C VAL A 98 16.96 3.19 4.41
N LEU A 99 16.69 2.26 5.33
CA LEU A 99 15.48 2.25 6.15
C LEU A 99 15.64 2.96 7.50
N ASN A 100 16.80 3.56 7.78
CA ASN A 100 17.06 4.29 9.04
C ASN A 100 16.48 5.71 9.09
N ARG A 101 15.63 6.09 8.14
CA ARG A 101 15.04 7.43 8.05
C ARG A 101 13.54 7.38 7.82
N ARG A 102 12.85 8.49 8.08
CA ARG A 102 11.46 8.69 7.67
C ARG A 102 11.38 8.93 6.15
N LEU A 103 10.16 8.83 5.64
CA LEU A 103 9.84 9.18 4.26
C LEU A 103 10.05 10.69 4.04
N THR A 104 10.54 11.06 2.87
CA THR A 104 10.57 12.45 2.41
C THR A 104 9.27 12.82 1.70
N TRP A 105 8.96 14.11 1.63
CA TRP A 105 7.81 14.57 0.86
C TRP A 105 7.88 14.17 -0.62
N THR A 106 9.06 14.21 -1.25
CA THR A 106 9.22 13.81 -2.66
C THR A 106 8.87 12.34 -2.89
N GLU A 107 9.24 11.45 -1.97
CA GLU A 107 8.87 10.04 -2.08
C GLU A 107 7.37 9.81 -1.87
N TYR A 108 6.75 10.56 -0.96
CA TYR A 108 5.31 10.46 -0.75
C TYR A 108 4.51 11.07 -1.91
N SER A 109 4.94 12.22 -2.44
CA SER A 109 4.34 12.86 -3.62
C SER A 109 4.36 11.92 -4.82
N ALA A 110 5.46 11.20 -5.06
CA ALA A 110 5.53 10.22 -6.14
C ALA A 110 4.53 9.05 -5.95
N ALA A 111 4.21 8.70 -4.71
CA ALA A 111 3.19 7.70 -4.41
C ALA A 111 1.77 8.23 -4.65
N ILE A 112 1.51 9.52 -4.35
CA ILE A 112 0.25 10.20 -4.67
C ILE A 112 0.08 10.28 -6.19
N ASP A 113 1.11 10.71 -6.92
CA ASP A 113 1.09 10.78 -8.39
C ASP A 113 0.74 9.42 -9.02
N ALA A 114 1.28 8.32 -8.47
CA ALA A 114 0.95 6.97 -8.92
C ALA A 114 -0.49 6.56 -8.58
N LEU A 115 -1.02 6.98 -7.43
CA LEU A 115 -2.40 6.74 -7.02
C LEU A 115 -3.38 7.39 -8.01
N GLU A 116 -3.11 8.65 -8.37
CA GLU A 116 -3.88 9.41 -9.37
C GLU A 116 -3.74 8.80 -10.77
N GLU A 117 -2.52 8.45 -11.18
CA GLU A 117 -2.28 7.85 -12.50
C GLU A 117 -3.09 6.58 -12.73
N PHE A 118 -3.21 5.74 -11.70
CA PHE A 118 -3.97 4.49 -11.76
C PHE A 118 -5.45 4.64 -11.39
N GLN A 119 -5.95 5.87 -11.25
CA GLN A 119 -7.36 6.19 -10.98
C GLN A 119 -7.89 5.49 -9.72
N LEU A 120 -7.05 5.36 -8.69
CA LEU A 120 -7.43 4.81 -7.40
C LEU A 120 -8.10 5.88 -6.54
N ASP A 121 -9.18 6.46 -7.09
CA ASP A 121 -9.84 7.69 -6.65
C ASP A 121 -10.58 7.54 -5.30
N ALA A 122 -10.85 6.31 -4.88
CA ALA A 122 -11.36 6.00 -3.53
C ALA A 122 -10.22 5.94 -2.48
N GLY A 123 -9.10 6.60 -2.77
CA GLY A 123 -7.90 6.61 -1.95
C GLY A 123 -8.05 7.48 -0.71
N TYR A 124 -7.68 6.94 0.45
CA TYR A 124 -7.53 7.73 1.68
C TYR A 124 -6.05 8.10 1.84
N VAL A 125 -5.73 9.35 1.52
CA VAL A 125 -4.38 9.93 1.70
C VAL A 125 -4.33 10.60 3.06
N GLN A 126 -3.28 10.36 3.83
CA GLN A 126 -3.07 11.03 5.12
C GLN A 126 -2.37 12.38 4.90
N GLU A 127 -2.86 13.42 5.58
CA GLU A 127 -2.40 14.82 5.47
C GLU A 127 -1.22 15.16 6.40
N ASP A 128 -0.61 14.18 7.09
CA ASP A 128 0.36 14.40 8.17
C ASP A 128 1.70 15.06 7.71
N LEU A 129 1.93 15.18 6.40
CA LEU A 129 3.14 15.77 5.80
C LEU A 129 2.92 17.14 5.12
N MET A 130 1.73 17.75 5.20
CA MET A 130 1.51 19.17 4.88
C MET A 130 1.78 20.07 6.10
#